data_AF-A0A2V7EPY8-F1
#
_entry.id   AF-A0A2V7EPY8-F1
#
_cell.length_a   1.000
_cell.length_b   1.000
_cell.length_c   1.000
_cell.angle_alpha   90.00
_cell.angle_beta   90.00
_cell.angle_gamma   90.00
#
_symmetry.space_group_name_H-M   'P 1'
#
loop_
_entity.id
_entity.type
_entity.pdbx_description
1 polymer ?
#
loop_
_entity_poly.entity_id
_entity_poly.type
_entity_poly.pdbx_seq_one_letter_code
_entity_poly.pdbx_strand_id
1 'polypeptide(L)'
;MRAVLALCFGLLGVRSGAAQDRWQLTLNSGKTVWDLRLVKLAGDTLVVRHDDSMFALPLTQFDELRLVKKATRHVTPEPGRYGGVLGGADDEVYRLTLYTLAERRDILQQILKDHPPEAGP
;
A
#
# COMPACT_ATOMS: atom_id res chain seq x y z
N MET A 1 -11.81 -21.38 -54.20
CA MET A 1 -10.71 -20.69 -53.49
C MET A 1 -11.30 -20.03 -52.26
N ARG A 2 -10.71 -20.28 -51.09
CA ARG A 2 -11.14 -19.82 -49.76
C ARG A 2 -10.49 -18.47 -49.46
N ALA A 3 -11.22 -17.53 -48.87
CA ALA A 3 -10.80 -16.70 -47.73
C ALA A 3 -11.82 -15.57 -47.47
N VAL A 4 -12.59 -15.68 -46.39
CA VAL A 4 -13.26 -14.54 -45.75
C VAL A 4 -12.32 -14.09 -44.64
N LEU A 5 -11.78 -12.88 -44.74
CA LEU A 5 -10.92 -12.30 -43.72
C LEU A 5 -11.81 -11.57 -42.70
N ALA A 6 -12.08 -12.23 -41.57
CA ALA A 6 -12.70 -11.60 -40.43
C ALA A 6 -11.63 -10.83 -39.64
N LEU A 7 -11.66 -9.50 -39.74
CA LEU A 7 -10.78 -8.61 -38.99
C LEU A 7 -11.35 -8.42 -37.57
N CYS A 8 -11.10 -9.35 -36.67
CA CYS A 8 -11.40 -9.15 -35.25
C CYS A 8 -10.34 -8.22 -34.64
N PHE A 9 -10.67 -6.93 -34.51
CA PHE A 9 -9.96 -6.02 -33.63
C PHE A 9 -10.23 -6.44 -32.18
N GLY A 10 -9.34 -7.29 -31.65
CA GLY A 10 -9.24 -7.50 -30.22
C GLY A 10 -8.74 -6.21 -29.58
N LEU A 11 -9.65 -5.44 -28.98
CA LEU A 11 -9.31 -4.43 -27.97
C LEU A 11 -8.64 -5.17 -26.80
N LEU A 12 -7.34 -5.40 -26.90
CA LEU A 12 -6.49 -5.69 -25.75
C LEU A 12 -6.51 -4.43 -24.89
N GLY A 13 -7.46 -4.38 -23.96
CA GLY A 13 -7.44 -3.42 -22.88
C GLY A 13 -6.12 -3.58 -22.14
N VAL A 14 -5.20 -2.66 -22.38
CA VAL A 14 -4.08 -2.41 -21.47
C VAL A 14 -4.75 -1.97 -20.17
N ARG A 15 -4.98 -2.93 -19.27
CA ARG A 15 -5.11 -2.62 -17.86
C ARG A 15 -3.78 -2.03 -17.46
N SER A 16 -3.68 -0.70 -17.45
CA SER A 16 -2.63 -0.01 -16.71
C SER A 16 -2.65 -0.62 -15.31
N GLY A 17 -1.66 -1.46 -15.00
CA GLY A 17 -1.57 -2.08 -13.69
C GLY A 17 -1.57 -0.96 -12.66
N ALA A 18 -2.64 -0.87 -11.87
CA ALA A 18 -2.66 0.04 -10.74
C ALA A 18 -1.39 -0.25 -9.93
N ALA A 19 -0.57 0.76 -9.70
CA ALA A 19 0.63 0.59 -8.90
C ALA A 19 0.19 0.05 -7.54
N GLN A 20 0.69 -1.13 -7.19
CA GLN A 20 0.32 -1.82 -5.95
C GLN A 20 0.59 -0.92 -4.74
N ASP A 21 -0.38 -0.82 -3.84
CA ASP A 21 -0.23 -0.09 -2.59
C ASP A 21 0.88 -0.72 -1.76
N ARG A 22 1.88 0.10 -1.43
CA ARG A 22 3.02 -0.30 -0.63
C ARG A 22 2.87 0.24 0.77
N TRP A 23 2.78 -0.66 1.74
CA TRP A 23 2.63 -0.29 3.14
C TRP A 23 3.94 -0.40 3.90
N GLN A 24 4.07 0.43 4.93
CA GLN A 24 5.12 0.42 5.92
C GLN A 24 4.48 0.37 7.30
N LEU A 25 5.03 -0.44 8.20
CA LEU A 25 4.57 -0.55 9.58
C LEU A 25 5.72 -0.30 10.54
N THR A 26 5.50 0.54 11.55
CA THR A 26 6.46 0.78 12.63
C THR A 26 5.97 0.07 13.89
N LEU A 27 6.76 -0.89 14.36
CA LEU A 27 6.50 -1.67 15.57
C LEU A 27 6.77 -0.82 16.82
N ASN A 28 6.19 -1.19 17.96
CA ASN A 28 6.43 -0.51 19.25
C ASN A 28 7.91 -0.52 19.69
N SER A 29 8.70 -1.44 19.14
CA SER A 29 10.15 -1.49 19.34
C SER A 29 10.91 -0.38 18.59
N GLY A 30 10.23 0.41 17.78
CA GLY A 30 10.82 1.36 16.84
C GLY A 30 11.29 0.72 15.53
N LYS A 31 11.22 -0.61 15.39
CA LYS A 31 11.57 -1.30 14.14
C LYS A 31 10.52 -1.02 13.06
N THR A 32 10.99 -0.59 11.89
CA THR A 32 10.15 -0.39 10.71
C THR A 32 10.25 -1.58 9.75
N VAL A 33 9.10 -2.05 9.27
CA VAL A 33 8.97 -3.06 8.22
C VAL A 33 8.37 -2.39 6.98
N TRP A 34 9.00 -2.58 5.83
CA TRP A 34 8.68 -1.93 4.56
C TRP A 34 8.05 -2.92 3.58
N ASP A 35 7.62 -2.42 2.41
CA ASP A 35 7.16 -3.25 1.28
C ASP A 35 6.05 -4.27 1.66
N LEU A 36 5.18 -3.87 2.59
CA LEU A 36 4.06 -4.69 3.07
C LEU A 36 2.83 -4.56 2.17
N ARG A 37 2.06 -5.64 2.15
CA ARG A 37 0.73 -5.70 1.55
C ARG A 37 -0.30 -6.02 2.64
N LEU A 38 -1.34 -5.21 2.73
CA LEU A 38 -2.48 -5.52 3.61
C LEU A 38 -3.25 -6.71 3.04
N VAL A 39 -3.68 -7.64 3.91
CA VAL A 39 -4.44 -8.83 3.51
C VAL A 39 -5.82 -8.83 4.13
N LYS A 40 -5.91 -8.73 5.46
CA LYS A 40 -7.19 -8.68 6.19
C LYS A 40 -6.98 -8.24 7.63
N LEU A 41 -8.06 -7.88 8.28
CA LEU A 41 -8.14 -7.72 9.73
C LEU A 41 -8.99 -8.87 10.32
N ALA A 42 -8.42 -9.64 11.25
CA ALA A 42 -9.09 -10.72 11.95
C ALA A 42 -9.19 -10.38 13.45
N GLY A 43 -10.31 -9.79 13.86
CA GLY A 43 -10.45 -9.23 15.21
C GLY A 43 -9.42 -8.14 15.45
N ASP A 44 -8.51 -8.37 16.40
CA ASP A 44 -7.41 -7.45 16.77
C ASP A 44 -6.06 -7.85 16.16
N THR A 45 -6.10 -8.59 15.06
CA THR A 45 -4.89 -9.05 14.37
C THR A 45 -4.91 -8.60 12.92
N LEU A 46 -3.97 -7.73 12.56
CA LEU A 46 -3.73 -7.34 11.18
C LEU A 46 -2.88 -8.43 10.50
N VAL A 47 -3.38 -8.95 9.39
CA VAL A 47 -2.64 -9.89 8.54
C VAL A 47 -2.04 -9.12 7.38
N VAL A 48 -0.73 -9.22 7.24
CA VAL A 48 0.05 -8.60 6.17
C VAL A 48 0.85 -9.66 5.43
N ARG A 49 1.24 -9.34 4.20
CA ARG A 49 2.16 -10.14 3.40
C ARG A 49 3.41 -9.30 3.13
N HIS A 50 4.57 -9.90 3.33
CA HIS A 50 5.88 -9.37 2.98
C HIS A 50 6.56 -10.42 2.11
N ASP A 51 6.91 -10.07 0.88
CA ASP A 51 7.34 -11.03 -0.13
C ASP A 51 6.34 -12.20 -0.24
N ASP A 52 6.82 -13.44 -0.06
CA ASP A 52 6.04 -14.68 -0.11
C ASP A 52 5.59 -15.16 1.28
N SER A 53 5.83 -14.37 2.33
CA SER A 53 5.49 -14.72 3.70
C SER A 53 4.30 -13.90 4.22
N MET A 54 3.44 -14.55 5.00
CA MET A 54 2.35 -13.89 5.72
C MET A 54 2.70 -13.72 7.20
N PHE A 55 2.36 -12.57 7.75
CA PHE A 55 2.57 -12.23 9.15
C PHE A 55 1.25 -11.79 9.78
N ALA A 56 1.02 -12.22 11.01
CA ALA A 56 -0.14 -11.86 11.81
C ALA A 56 0.36 -11.00 12.99
N LEU A 57 -0.08 -9.75 13.02
CA LEU A 57 0.39 -8.73 13.97
C LEU A 57 -0.78 -8.24 14.82
N PRO A 58 -0.77 -8.45 16.14
CA PRO A 58 -1.73 -7.84 17.04
C PRO A 58 -1.67 -6.30 16.95
N LEU A 59 -2.83 -5.64 17.01
CA LEU A 59 -2.92 -4.16 16.91
C LEU A 59 -2.17 -3.41 18.03
N THR A 60 -1.81 -4.13 19.09
CA THR A 60 -1.04 -3.61 20.22
C THR A 60 0.47 -3.65 20.00
N GLN A 61 0.96 -4.28 18.92
CA GLN A 61 2.40 -4.45 18.65
C GLN A 61 2.97 -3.45 17.64
N PHE A 62 2.13 -2.56 17.10
CA PHE A 62 2.60 -1.52 16.21
C PHE A 62 1.95 -0.16 16.47
N ASP A 63 2.73 0.86 16.12
CA ASP A 63 2.48 2.26 16.45
C ASP A 63 1.98 3.07 15.26
N GLU A 64 2.52 2.79 14.08
CA GLU A 64 2.23 3.54 12.84
C GLU A 64 2.04 2.58 11.68
N LEU A 65 1.04 2.89 10.85
CA LEU A 65 0.86 2.32 9.52
C LEU A 65 0.96 3.47 8.50
N ARG A 66 1.73 3.27 7.44
CA ARG A 66 1.97 4.28 6.41
C ARG A 66 1.78 3.69 5.02
N LEU A 67 0.98 4.35 4.19
CA LEU A 67 0.92 4.07 2.76
C LEU A 67 2.00 4.91 2.07
N VAL A 68 3.00 4.22 1.54
CA VAL A 68 4.13 4.85 0.85
C VAL A 68 3.71 5.18 -0.58
N LYS A 69 3.48 6.46 -0.87
CA LYS A 69 3.20 6.90 -2.23
C LYS A 69 4.51 6.97 -3.01
N LYS A 70 4.43 6.67 -4.30
CA LYS A 70 5.57 6.85 -5.20
C LYS A 70 5.86 8.36 -5.27
N ALA A 71 7.05 8.77 -4.86
CA ALA A 71 7.47 10.16 -4.97
C ALA A 71 7.32 10.62 -6.44
N THR A 72 6.34 11.48 -6.71
CA THR A 72 6.19 12.09 -8.02
C THR A 72 7.29 13.14 -8.11
N ARG A 73 8.42 12.77 -8.73
CA ARG A 73 9.56 13.68 -8.92
C ARG A 73 9.12 14.79 -9.87
N HIS A 74 8.58 15.89 -9.35
CA HIS A 74 8.53 17.16 -10.07
C HIS A 74 9.96 17.68 -10.17
N VAL A 75 10.71 17.23 -11.18
CA VAL A 75 11.98 17.88 -11.54
C VAL A 75 11.63 19.15 -12.28
N THR A 76 11.52 20.26 -11.55
CA THR A 76 11.80 21.56 -12.15
C THR A 76 13.33 21.70 -12.15
N PRO A 77 14.00 21.78 -13.31
CA PRO A 77 15.44 21.91 -13.33
C PRO A 77 15.84 23.34 -12.95
N GLU A 78 15.97 23.61 -11.65
CA GLU A 78 16.67 24.81 -11.16
C GLU A 78 18.12 24.42 -10.78
N PRO A 79 19.15 25.07 -11.36
CA PRO A 79 20.52 24.82 -10.98
C PRO A 79 20.75 25.25 -9.52
N GLY A 80 21.18 24.33 -8.65
CA GLY A 80 21.72 24.66 -7.33
C GLY A 80 20.98 24.12 -6.11
N ARG A 81 19.89 23.34 -6.25
CA ARG A 81 19.25 22.64 -5.11
C ARG A 81 19.41 21.13 -5.20
N TYR A 82 20.54 20.61 -4.70
CA TYR A 82 20.61 19.23 -4.23
C TYR A 82 19.99 19.16 -2.83
N GLY A 83 18.67 19.04 -2.80
CA GLY A 83 17.89 18.90 -1.58
C GLY A 83 16.68 18.00 -1.82
N GLY A 84 16.91 16.84 -2.46
CA GLY A 84 15.90 15.80 -2.57
C GLY A 84 15.71 15.16 -1.21
N VAL A 85 14.85 15.75 -0.37
CA VAL A 85 14.33 15.05 0.80
C VAL A 85 13.49 13.90 0.25
N LEU A 86 13.99 12.67 0.40
CA LEU A 86 13.25 11.42 0.14
C LEU A 86 12.17 11.22 1.22
N GLY A 87 11.43 12.27 1.55
CA GLY A 87 10.31 12.25 2.48
C GLY A 87 9.04 12.27 1.66
N GLY A 88 8.28 11.19 1.70
CA GLY A 88 6.97 11.08 1.06
C GLY A 88 5.99 12.09 1.67
N ALA A 89 6.06 13.34 1.21
CA ALA A 89 5.14 14.41 1.59
C ALA A 89 3.68 14.06 1.26
N ASP A 90 3.49 13.11 0.33
CA ASP A 90 2.20 12.59 -0.11
C ASP A 90 1.82 11.27 0.59
N ASP A 91 2.64 10.74 1.51
CA ASP A 91 2.33 9.49 2.22
C ASP A 91 1.14 9.67 3.15
N GLU A 92 0.26 8.67 3.19
CA GLU A 92 -0.82 8.61 4.16
C GLU A 92 -0.31 7.94 5.43
N VAL A 93 -0.38 8.64 6.57
CA VAL A 93 0.23 8.20 7.83
C VAL A 93 -0.82 8.07 8.92
N TYR A 94 -0.95 6.87 9.47
CA TYR A 94 -1.88 6.54 10.55
C TYR A 94 -1.11 6.22 11.82
N ARG A 95 -1.08 7.17 12.76
CA ARG A 95 -0.47 7.01 14.09
C ARG A 95 -1.45 6.34 15.04
N LEU A 96 -1.42 5.02 15.08
CA LEU A 96 -2.36 4.20 15.82
C LEU A 96 -2.19 4.31 17.34
N THR A 97 -1.02 4.71 17.83
CA THR A 97 -0.76 4.94 19.27
C THR A 97 -1.71 5.94 19.91
N LEU A 98 -2.26 6.87 19.13
CA LEU A 98 -3.15 7.93 19.61
C LEU A 98 -4.57 7.44 19.90
N TYR A 99 -4.87 6.18 19.56
CA TYR A 99 -6.21 5.61 19.58
C TYR A 99 -6.29 4.40 20.50
N THR A 100 -7.48 4.20 21.07
CA THR A 100 -7.83 2.98 21.80
C THR A 100 -7.83 1.76 20.87
N LEU A 101 -7.78 0.56 21.43
CA LEU A 101 -7.77 -0.67 20.62
C LEU A 101 -9.01 -0.79 19.71
N ALA A 102 -10.18 -0.36 20.18
CA ALA A 102 -11.40 -0.37 19.39
C ALA A 102 -11.31 0.62 18.21
N GLU A 103 -10.88 1.85 18.46
CA GLU A 103 -10.69 2.85 17.39
C GLU A 103 -9.62 2.43 16.38
N ARG A 104 -8.53 1.79 16.82
CA ARG A 104 -7.52 1.22 15.90
C ARG A 104 -8.15 0.18 14.97
N ARG A 105 -9.05 -0.65 15.50
CA ARG A 105 -9.77 -1.65 14.71
C ARG A 105 -10.63 -0.97 13.65
N ASP A 106 -11.40 0.05 14.04
CA ASP A 106 -12.29 0.77 13.14
C ASP A 106 -11.49 1.51 12.04
N ILE A 107 -10.37 2.14 12.40
CA ILE A 107 -9.44 2.77 11.44
C ILE A 107 -8.92 1.75 10.44
N LEU A 108 -8.46 0.58 10.89
CA LEU A 108 -7.92 -0.45 10.00
C LEU A 108 -9.00 -1.10 9.12
N GLN A 109 -10.23 -1.24 9.62
CA GLN A 109 -11.37 -1.66 8.80
C GLN A 109 -11.65 -0.67 7.69
N GLN A 110 -11.61 0.63 8.01
CA GLN A 110 -11.81 1.70 7.04
C GLN A 110 -10.67 1.72 6.01
N ILE A 111 -9.42 1.59 6.44
CA ILE A 111 -8.27 1.50 5.55
C ILE A 111 -8.41 0.31 4.58
N LEU A 112 -8.80 -0.88 5.06
CA LEU A 112 -8.99 -2.05 4.20
C LEU A 112 -10.16 -1.90 3.22
N LYS A 113 -11.12 -1.02 3.52
CA LYS A 113 -12.22 -0.69 2.62
C LYS A 113 -11.78 0.31 1.54
N ASP A 114 -10.98 1.31 1.92
CA ASP A 114 -10.48 2.36 1.02
C ASP A 114 -9.33 1.84 0.14
N HIS A 115 -8.54 0.92 0.69
CA HIS A 115 -7.42 0.22 0.06
C HIS A 115 -7.69 -1.28 0.08
N PRO A 116 -8.62 -1.77 -0.77
CA PRO A 116 -8.97 -3.18 -0.80
C PRO A 116 -7.70 -4.01 -1.05
N PRO A 117 -7.45 -5.04 -0.22
CA PRO A 117 -6.40 -6.01 -0.49
C PRO A 117 -6.54 -6.52 -1.92
N GLU A 118 -5.42 -6.65 -2.62
CA GLU A 118 -5.45 -7.36 -3.90
C GLU A 118 -6.09 -8.73 -3.67
N ALA A 119 -7.01 -9.09 -4.57
CA ALA A 119 -7.43 -10.47 -4.71
C ALA A 119 -6.16 -11.27 -5.00
N GLY A 120 -5.62 -11.94 -3.97
CA GLY A 120 -4.57 -12.93 -4.15
C GLY A 120 -5.09 -14.05 -5.06
N PRO A 121 -4.18 -14.82 -5.68
CA PRO A 121 -4.54 -15.88 -6.63
C PRO A 121 -5.61 -16.84 -6.10
#